data_AF-A0A7V6PAK7-F1
#
_entry.id   AF-A0A7V6PAK7-F1
#
_cell.length_a   1.000
_cell.length_b   1.000
_cell.length_c   1.000
_cell.angle_alpha   90.00
_cell.angle_beta   90.00
_cell.angle_gamma   90.00
#
_symmetry.space_group_name_H-M   'P 1'
#
loop_
_entity.id
_entity.type
_entity.pdbx_description
1 polymer ?
#
loop_
_entity_poly.entity_id
_entity_poly.type
_entity_poly.pdbx_seq_one_letter_code
_entity_poly.pdbx_strand_id
1 'polypeptide(L)'
;MTRYEISRGIGVIDVRAKPGHKTRGLLVAGNLVLECALGKGGISAFKREGDGATPLATMRLLYGYRRGDKGLLPSSRLPLGRVRRLDGWCDAPSDANYNRPVRLPYAASHEDMWRRDDLYDVCIVMDWNIAPRRR
;
A
#
# COMPACT_ATOMS: atom_id res chain seq x y z
N MET A 1 36.61 19.00 3.37
CA MET A 1 35.84 18.17 4.32
C MET A 1 34.41 18.07 3.83
N THR A 2 34.11 17.08 2.99
CA THR A 2 32.75 16.83 2.50
C THR A 2 32.06 15.94 3.53
N ARG A 3 31.10 16.49 4.27
CA ARG A 3 30.27 15.70 5.18
C ARG A 3 29.48 14.69 4.35
N TYR A 4 29.75 13.41 4.54
CA TYR A 4 28.80 12.36 4.14
C TYR A 4 27.54 12.57 4.99
N GLU A 5 26.49 13.14 4.40
CA GLU A 5 25.16 13.04 4.97
C GLU A 5 24.79 11.56 5.03
N ILE A 6 24.78 11.00 6.23
CA ILE A 6 24.19 9.70 6.45
C ILE A 6 22.72 9.84 6.03
N SER A 7 22.37 9.23 4.91
CA SER A 7 21.00 9.12 4.44
C SER A 7 20.15 8.51 5.55
N ARG A 8 19.43 9.34 6.32
CA ARG A 8 18.45 8.93 7.35
C ARG A 8 17.15 8.41 6.72
N GLY A 9 17.26 7.54 5.72
CA GLY A 9 16.14 6.95 5.00
C GLY A 9 16.04 5.47 5.29
N ILE A 10 14.81 4.95 5.37
CA ILE A 10 14.55 3.52 5.43
C ILE A 10 14.68 2.98 4.00
N GLY A 11 15.59 2.03 3.77
CA GLY A 11 15.77 1.37 2.47
C GLY A 11 14.92 0.13 2.28
N VAL A 12 14.49 -0.51 3.37
CA VAL A 12 13.73 -1.76 3.37
C VAL A 12 12.68 -1.72 4.46
N ILE A 13 11.48 -2.20 4.12
CA ILE A 13 10.42 -2.54 5.08
C ILE A 13 10.22 -4.04 4.97
N ASP A 14 10.38 -4.75 6.09
CA ASP A 14 10.10 -6.18 6.18
C ASP A 14 8.73 -6.39 6.83
N VAL A 15 7.96 -7.34 6.30
CA VAL A 15 6.66 -7.71 6.87
C VAL A 15 6.64 -9.22 7.06
N ARG A 16 6.43 -9.63 8.31
CA ARG A 16 6.36 -11.05 8.70
C ARG A 16 5.11 -11.35 9.51
N ALA A 17 4.63 -12.59 9.45
CA ALA A 17 3.52 -13.02 10.30
C ALA A 17 3.91 -12.95 11.78
N LYS A 18 2.99 -12.50 12.62
CA LYS A 18 3.12 -12.59 14.07
C LYS A 18 2.98 -14.07 14.47
N PRO A 19 3.88 -14.64 15.28
CA PRO A 19 3.80 -16.05 15.69
C PRO A 19 2.42 -16.40 16.26
N GLY A 20 1.84 -17.51 15.78
CA GLY A 20 0.51 -17.97 16.20
C GLY A 20 -0.68 -17.19 15.60
N HIS A 21 -0.46 -16.12 14.83
CA HIS A 21 -1.54 -15.28 14.28
C HIS A 21 -1.40 -15.06 12.77
N LYS A 22 -2.04 -15.91 11.95
CA LYS A 22 -1.90 -15.83 10.48
C LYS A 22 -2.36 -14.51 9.84
N THR A 23 -3.28 -13.78 10.48
CA THR A 23 -3.85 -12.52 9.96
C THR A 23 -3.25 -11.27 10.60
N ARG A 24 -2.24 -11.41 11.46
CA ARG A 24 -1.54 -10.30 12.10
C ARG A 24 -0.06 -10.38 11.74
N GLY A 25 0.55 -9.25 11.44
CA GLY A 25 1.94 -9.15 11.06
C GLY A 25 2.72 -8.18 11.93
N LEU A 26 4.02 -8.22 11.76
CA LEU A 26 4.97 -7.23 12.26
C LEU A 26 5.61 -6.57 11.05
N LEU A 27 5.41 -5.26 10.91
CA LEU A 27 6.09 -4.40 9.96
C LEU A 27 7.35 -3.86 10.64
N VAL A 28 8.51 -4.14 10.06
CA VAL A 28 9.83 -3.72 10.56
C VAL A 28 10.45 -2.74 9.59
N ALA A 29 10.79 -1.55 10.07
CA ALA A 29 11.35 -0.46 9.28
C ALA A 29 12.51 0.20 10.04
N GLY A 30 13.74 -0.21 9.74
CA GLY A 30 14.90 0.16 10.57
C GLY A 30 14.75 -0.40 12.00
N ASN A 31 14.74 0.48 13.00
CA ASN A 31 14.53 0.13 14.41
C ASN A 31 13.05 0.20 14.86
N LEU A 32 12.12 0.59 13.96
CA LEU A 32 10.71 0.66 14.25
C LEU A 32 10.03 -0.69 13.96
N VAL A 33 9.20 -1.17 14.90
CA VAL A 33 8.34 -2.33 14.73
C VAL A 33 6.90 -1.93 15.03
N LEU A 34 6.00 -2.17 14.07
CA LEU A 34 4.57 -1.89 14.19
C LEU A 34 3.77 -3.19 13.97
N GLU A 35 2.67 -3.36 14.70
CA GLU A 35 1.69 -4.38 14.33
C GLU A 35 0.97 -3.96 13.03
N CYS A 36 0.75 -4.92 12.14
CA CYS A 36 0.01 -4.69 10.91
C CYS A 36 -1.03 -5.79 10.69
N ALA A 37 -2.03 -5.49 9.85
CA ALA A 37 -2.95 -6.51 9.37
C ALA A 37 -2.30 -7.30 8.22
N LEU A 38 -2.60 -8.59 8.16
CA LEU A 38 -2.35 -9.44 6.99
C LEU A 38 -3.69 -9.93 6.45
N GLY A 39 -3.70 -10.33 5.19
CA GLY A 39 -4.88 -10.92 4.57
C GLY A 39 -5.39 -12.13 5.37
N LYS A 40 -6.70 -12.41 5.29
CA LYS A 40 -7.36 -13.54 5.97
C LYS A 40 -6.74 -14.91 5.64
N GLY A 41 -6.14 -15.03 4.44
CA GLY A 41 -5.42 -16.21 3.97
C GLY A 41 -3.99 -16.33 4.50
N GLY A 42 -3.50 -15.34 5.25
CA GLY A 42 -2.12 -15.25 5.70
C GLY A 42 -1.15 -14.90 4.57
N ILE A 43 0.15 -15.13 4.80
CA ILE A 43 1.19 -14.89 3.80
C ILE A 43 1.30 -16.11 2.88
N SER A 44 1.36 -15.89 1.55
CA SER A 44 1.44 -16.97 0.57
C SER A 44 2.31 -16.61 -0.63
N ALA A 45 3.16 -17.56 -1.06
CA ALA A 45 3.89 -17.47 -2.32
C ALA A 45 2.98 -17.70 -3.56
N PHE A 46 1.80 -18.28 -3.36
CA PHE A 46 0.85 -18.62 -4.42
C PHE A 46 -0.39 -17.71 -4.41
N LYS A 47 -0.18 -16.42 -4.06
CA LYS A 47 -1.20 -15.37 -4.04
C LYS A 47 -1.96 -15.34 -5.38
N ARG A 48 -3.29 -15.33 -5.30
CA ARG A 48 -4.23 -15.17 -6.41
C ARG A 48 -5.19 -14.03 -6.10
N GLU A 49 -5.78 -13.43 -7.13
CA GLU A 49 -6.80 -12.41 -6.89
C GLU A 49 -8.00 -13.01 -6.13
N GLY A 50 -8.52 -12.27 -5.15
CA GLY A 50 -9.65 -12.71 -4.30
C GLY A 50 -9.37 -13.78 -3.23
N ASP A 51 -8.17 -14.37 -3.17
CA ASP A 51 -7.85 -15.41 -2.17
C ASP A 51 -7.68 -14.87 -0.73
N GLY A 52 -7.60 -13.54 -0.60
CA GLY A 52 -7.40 -12.85 0.66
C GLY A 52 -6.05 -13.12 1.32
N ALA A 53 -5.03 -13.62 0.60
CA ALA A 53 -3.68 -13.75 1.12
C ALA A 53 -2.88 -12.44 0.96
N THR A 54 -1.82 -12.26 1.75
CA THR A 54 -0.77 -11.28 1.52
C THR A 54 0.35 -11.95 0.73
N PRO A 55 0.84 -11.38 -0.39
CA PRO A 55 1.88 -12.02 -1.19
C PRO A 55 3.20 -12.13 -0.42
N LEU A 56 3.83 -13.31 -0.47
CA LEU A 56 5.23 -13.49 -0.10
C LEU A 56 6.10 -13.05 -1.28
N ALA A 57 6.50 -11.79 -1.32
CA ALA A 57 7.29 -11.24 -2.40
C ALA A 57 8.09 -10.00 -1.95
N THR A 58 9.19 -9.73 -2.66
CA THR A 58 9.85 -8.42 -2.63
C THR A 58 9.12 -7.48 -3.60
N MET A 59 8.71 -6.31 -3.11
CA MET A 59 7.92 -5.34 -3.85
C MET A 59 8.56 -3.96 -3.71
N ARG A 60 8.49 -3.14 -4.76
CA ARG A 60 8.93 -1.74 -4.71
C ARG A 60 7.76 -0.84 -4.38
N LEU A 61 7.97 0.11 -3.47
CA LEU A 61 7.03 1.21 -3.25
C LEU A 61 7.26 2.24 -4.36
N LEU A 62 6.22 2.55 -5.13
CA LEU A 62 6.32 3.42 -6.30
C LEU A 62 5.98 4.88 -5.97
N TYR A 63 4.82 5.06 -5.35
CA TYR A 63 4.30 6.34 -4.90
C TYR A 63 3.16 6.05 -3.90
N GLY A 64 2.55 7.09 -3.36
CA GLY A 64 1.38 6.92 -2.54
C GLY A 64 0.47 8.14 -2.55
N TYR A 65 -0.57 8.04 -1.76
CA TYR A 65 -1.55 9.07 -1.52
C TYR A 65 -1.66 9.29 -0.03
N ARG A 66 -1.94 10.53 0.34
CA ARG A 66 -2.26 10.91 1.72
C ARG A 66 -3.53 11.75 1.74
N ARG A 67 -4.28 11.64 2.82
CA ARG A 67 -5.38 12.56 3.07
C ARG A 67 -4.87 13.94 3.46
N GLY A 68 -5.47 14.96 2.84
CA GLY A 68 -5.08 16.36 3.07
C GLY A 68 -5.68 16.97 4.32
N ASP A 69 -6.75 16.37 4.84
CA ASP A 69 -7.45 16.74 6.08
C ASP A 69 -6.96 15.96 7.30
N LYS A 70 -6.11 14.95 7.08
CA LYS A 70 -5.31 14.30 8.11
C LYS A 70 -3.99 15.06 8.24
N GLY A 71 -3.45 15.12 9.46
CA GLY A 71 -2.35 16.00 9.84
C GLY A 71 -1.13 15.97 8.89
N LEU A 72 -0.22 16.92 9.08
CA LEU A 72 0.97 17.01 8.24
C LEU A 72 1.85 15.76 8.42
N LEU A 73 2.15 15.09 7.32
CA LEU A 73 3.18 14.06 7.28
C LEU A 73 4.57 14.70 7.18
N PRO A 74 5.60 14.10 7.80
CA PRO A 74 6.98 14.51 7.56
C PRO A 74 7.35 14.37 6.08
N SER A 75 8.40 15.07 5.66
CA SER A 75 8.94 14.94 4.31
C SER A 75 9.29 13.47 4.00
N SER A 76 8.75 12.95 2.91
CA SER A 76 9.02 11.60 2.43
C SER A 76 9.86 11.64 1.15
N ARG A 77 10.76 10.66 1.00
CA ARG A 77 11.44 10.41 -0.29
C ARG A 77 10.51 9.72 -1.30
N LEU A 78 9.46 9.07 -0.81
CA LEU A 78 8.44 8.48 -1.66
C LEU A 78 7.47 9.60 -2.11
N PRO A 79 7.19 9.75 -3.42
CA PRO A 79 6.22 10.72 -3.89
C PRO A 79 4.83 10.44 -3.28
N LEU A 80 4.26 11.43 -2.59
CA LEU A 80 2.93 11.32 -1.97
C LEU A 80 2.00 12.42 -2.53
N GLY A 81 0.99 12.00 -3.28
CA GLY A 81 -0.09 12.87 -3.73
C GLY A 81 -1.13 13.12 -2.64
N ARG A 82 -1.94 14.18 -2.76
CA ARG A 82 -3.10 14.39 -1.89
C ARG A 82 -4.34 13.72 -2.50
N VAL A 83 -5.03 12.90 -1.72
CA VAL A 83 -6.37 12.39 -2.07
C VAL A 83 -7.37 13.54 -2.09
N ARG A 84 -8.28 13.52 -3.06
CA ARG A 84 -9.45 14.41 -3.18
C ARG A 84 -10.73 13.59 -3.04
N ARG A 85 -11.83 14.29 -2.73
CA ARG A 85 -13.15 13.67 -2.48
C ARG A 85 -13.71 12.82 -3.63
N LEU A 86 -13.27 13.07 -4.86
CA LEU A 86 -13.73 12.35 -6.05
C LEU A 86 -12.66 11.41 -6.62
N ASP A 87 -11.58 11.15 -5.87
CA ASP A 87 -10.58 10.18 -6.29
C ASP A 87 -11.06 8.77 -5.89
N GLY A 88 -10.96 7.84 -6.84
CA GLY A 88 -11.24 6.42 -6.63
C GLY A 88 -10.11 5.54 -7.14
N TRP A 89 -10.17 4.25 -6.83
CA TRP A 89 -9.24 3.24 -7.30
C TRP A 89 -10.02 2.07 -7.92
N CYS A 90 -9.82 1.78 -9.20
CA CYS A 90 -10.57 0.72 -9.84
C CYS A 90 -10.07 -0.66 -9.41
N ASP A 91 -10.98 -1.48 -8.88
CA ASP A 91 -10.74 -2.84 -8.41
C ASP A 91 -11.44 -3.90 -9.28
N ALA A 92 -12.11 -3.48 -10.37
CA ALA A 92 -12.75 -4.36 -11.34
C ALA A 92 -11.71 -5.07 -12.25
N PRO A 93 -11.52 -6.40 -12.16
CA PRO A 93 -10.46 -7.10 -12.91
C PRO A 93 -10.62 -7.08 -14.44
N SER A 94 -11.84 -6.88 -14.94
CA SER A 94 -12.16 -6.80 -16.37
C SER A 94 -12.10 -5.38 -16.94
N ASP A 95 -11.84 -4.36 -16.11
CA ASP A 95 -11.75 -2.97 -16.55
C ASP A 95 -10.33 -2.64 -17.03
N ALA A 96 -10.22 -1.81 -18.07
CA ALA A 96 -8.92 -1.35 -18.60
C ALA A 96 -8.13 -0.50 -17.57
N ASN A 97 -8.81 0.03 -16.56
CA ASN A 97 -8.26 0.78 -15.44
C ASN A 97 -8.07 -0.08 -14.18
N TYR A 98 -8.16 -1.41 -14.25
CA TYR A 98 -7.89 -2.28 -13.10
C TYR A 98 -6.55 -1.94 -12.42
N ASN A 99 -6.56 -1.78 -11.10
CA ASN A 99 -5.43 -1.33 -10.28
C ASN A 99 -4.85 0.04 -10.70
N ARG A 100 -5.72 0.99 -11.07
CA ARG A 100 -5.34 2.36 -11.41
C ARG A 100 -6.28 3.38 -10.76
N PRO A 101 -5.78 4.62 -10.54
CA PRO A 101 -6.63 5.72 -10.08
C PRO A 101 -7.70 6.06 -11.14
N VAL A 102 -8.90 6.35 -10.68
CA VAL A 102 -10.06 6.79 -11.47
C VAL A 102 -10.73 7.98 -10.78
N ARG A 103 -11.66 8.65 -11.49
CA ARG A 103 -12.44 9.77 -10.93
C ARG A 103 -13.90 9.37 -10.76
N LEU A 104 -14.49 9.74 -9.64
CA LEU A 104 -15.88 9.43 -9.28
C LEU A 104 -16.86 10.49 -9.84
N PRO A 105 -18.07 10.08 -10.26
CA PRO A 105 -18.55 8.70 -10.31
C PRO A 105 -17.86 7.87 -11.40
N TYR A 106 -17.55 6.60 -11.09
CA TYR A 106 -16.95 5.65 -12.03
C TYR A 106 -17.87 4.44 -12.18
N ALA A 107 -18.08 3.97 -13.41
CA ALA A 107 -19.14 3.00 -13.71
C ALA A 107 -18.81 1.57 -13.27
N ALA A 108 -17.56 1.14 -13.42
CA ALA A 108 -17.12 -0.17 -12.93
C ALA A 108 -16.83 -0.13 -11.44
N SER A 109 -16.60 -1.31 -10.84
CA SER A 109 -16.22 -1.43 -9.43
C SER A 109 -14.98 -0.59 -9.10
N HIS A 110 -15.02 0.08 -7.97
CA HIS A 110 -13.97 0.95 -7.47
C HIS A 110 -14.03 1.08 -5.94
N GLU A 111 -12.87 1.36 -5.34
CA GLU A 111 -12.77 1.83 -3.97
C GLU A 111 -12.78 3.37 -3.92
N ASP A 112 -13.41 3.93 -2.90
CA ASP A 112 -13.27 5.36 -2.56
C ASP A 112 -11.90 5.61 -1.94
N MET A 113 -11.09 6.49 -2.54
CA MET A 113 -9.82 6.88 -1.92
C MET A 113 -10.05 7.83 -0.75
N TRP A 114 -11.10 8.67 -0.81
CA TRP A 114 -11.55 9.50 0.31
C TRP A 114 -12.51 8.71 1.21
N ARG A 115 -11.97 7.75 1.96
CA ARG A 115 -12.77 6.94 2.89
C ARG A 115 -13.30 7.78 4.04
N ARG A 116 -14.46 7.37 4.57
CA ARG A 116 -15.04 7.96 5.79
C ARG A 116 -14.31 7.52 7.06
N ASP A 117 -13.70 6.33 7.02
CA ASP A 117 -12.79 5.83 8.05
C ASP A 117 -11.34 6.25 7.77
N ASP A 118 -10.44 5.82 8.64
CA ASP A 118 -9.02 6.21 8.63
C ASP A 118 -8.11 5.19 7.94
N LEU A 119 -8.70 4.18 7.27
CA LEU A 119 -7.93 3.10 6.66
C LEU A 119 -6.99 3.64 5.57
N TYR A 120 -7.42 4.67 4.83
CA TYR A 120 -6.68 5.34 3.75
C TYR A 120 -6.22 6.76 4.12
N ASP A 121 -5.82 6.97 5.37
CA ASP A 121 -5.10 8.19 5.74
C ASP A 121 -3.78 8.32 4.95
N VAL A 122 -3.10 7.18 4.74
CA VAL A 122 -1.99 7.01 3.81
C VAL A 122 -2.16 5.68 3.07
N CYS A 123 -2.09 5.70 1.75
CA CYS A 123 -2.14 4.52 0.90
C CYS A 123 -0.94 4.49 -0.04
N ILE A 124 -0.24 3.35 -0.13
CA ILE A 124 0.99 3.21 -0.93
C ILE A 124 0.74 2.26 -2.09
N VAL A 125 1.10 2.70 -3.29
CA VAL A 125 1.07 1.89 -4.50
C VAL A 125 2.39 1.16 -4.66
N MET A 126 2.30 -0.15 -4.81
CA MET A 126 3.44 -1.03 -5.03
C MET A 126 3.51 -1.45 -6.50
N ASP A 127 4.69 -1.89 -6.96
CA ASP A 127 4.82 -2.47 -8.30
C ASP A 127 3.96 -3.71 -8.52
N TRP A 128 3.63 -4.43 -7.44
CA TRP A 128 2.64 -5.51 -7.45
C TRP A 128 1.26 -5.08 -7.98
N ASN A 129 0.82 -3.84 -7.71
CA ASN A 129 -0.45 -3.31 -8.22
C ASN A 129 -0.40 -3.06 -9.74
N ILE A 130 0.74 -2.59 -10.25
CA ILE A 130 0.86 -2.08 -11.62
C ILE A 130 1.26 -3.16 -12.63
N ALA A 131 2.14 -4.07 -12.21
CA ALA A 131 2.62 -5.17 -13.02
C ALA A 131 2.20 -6.50 -12.37
N PRO A 132 0.91 -6.87 -12.42
CA PRO A 132 0.51 -8.17 -11.94
C PRO A 132 1.28 -9.23 -12.72
N ARG A 133 1.96 -10.14 -12.01
CA ARG A 133 2.45 -11.36 -12.63
C ARG A 133 1.22 -12.10 -13.14
N ARG A 134 0.95 -11.98 -14.44
CA ARG A 134 -0.08 -12.81 -15.09
C ARG A 134 0.27 -14.25 -14.77
N ARG A 135 -0.75 -15.00 -14.35
CA ARG A 135 -0.67 -16.44 -14.06
C ARG A 135 -0.01 -17.20 -15.21
#